data_AF-A0A527ZQS0-F1
#
_entry.id   AF-A0A527ZQS0-F1
#
_cell.length_a   1.000
_cell.length_b   1.000
_cell.length_c   1.000
_cell.angle_alpha   90.00
_cell.angle_beta   90.00
_cell.angle_gamma   90.00
#
_symmetry.space_group_name_H-M   'P 1'
#
loop_
_entity.id
_entity.type
_entity.pdbx_description
1 polymer ?
#
loop_
_entity_poly.entity_id
_entity_poly.type
_entity_poly.pdbx_seq_one_letter_code
_entity_poly.pdbx_strand_id
1 'polypeptide(L)'
;AEILARNPGAQWPDLSQAFAGTSFRTPLGDISIDPQTQHATLPVQIGRIEGTAFRTVTLTKGVAPDPYLSRYDRTETFGRPRLRVVS
;
A
#
# COMPACT_ATOMS: atom_id res chain seq x y z
N ALA A 1 -19.45 -2.97 12.64
CA ALA A 1 -18.50 -3.28 11.56
C ALA A 1 -18.41 -4.79 11.42
N GLU A 2 -18.74 -5.36 10.26
CA GLU A 2 -18.83 -6.82 10.04
C GLU A 2 -17.53 -7.57 10.40
N ILE A 3 -16.37 -6.96 10.16
CA ILE A 3 -15.06 -7.58 10.46
C ILE A 3 -14.83 -7.83 11.95
N LEU A 4 -15.25 -6.90 12.82
CA LEU A 4 -15.14 -7.09 14.27
C LEU A 4 -16.12 -8.17 14.77
N ALA A 5 -17.21 -8.42 14.04
CA ALA A 5 -18.16 -9.47 14.36
C ALA A 5 -17.67 -10.87 13.96
N ARG A 6 -16.70 -10.99 13.05
CA ARG A 6 -16.13 -12.29 12.62
C ARG A 6 -15.25 -12.92 13.69
N ASN A 7 -14.65 -12.13 14.57
CA ASN A 7 -13.89 -12.61 15.71
C ASN A 7 -14.22 -11.78 16.97
N PRO A 8 -15.33 -12.08 17.65
CA PRO A 8 -15.79 -11.31 18.81
C PRO A 8 -14.86 -11.41 20.04
N GLY A 9 -13.93 -12.36 20.05
CA GLY A 9 -12.88 -12.49 21.07
C GLY A 9 -11.55 -11.85 20.69
N ALA A 10 -11.44 -11.21 19.52
CA ALA A 10 -10.20 -10.59 19.06
C ALA A 10 -9.72 -9.52 20.04
N GLN A 11 -8.44 -9.58 20.39
CA GLN A 11 -7.77 -8.54 21.14
C GLN A 11 -7.03 -7.60 20.19
N TRP A 12 -6.53 -6.48 20.72
CA TRP A 12 -5.84 -5.46 19.93
C TRP A 12 -4.75 -6.01 18.97
N PRO A 13 -3.91 -7.00 19.37
CA PRO A 13 -2.91 -7.58 18.47
C PRO A 13 -3.50 -8.32 17.26
N ASP A 14 -4.69 -8.90 17.43
CA ASP A 14 -5.35 -9.73 16.42
C ASP A 14 -6.03 -8.88 15.33
N LEU A 15 -6.24 -7.59 15.59
CA LEU A 15 -6.98 -6.71 14.69
C LEU A 15 -6.32 -6.60 13.33
N SER A 16 -5.00 -6.46 13.26
CA SER A 16 -4.27 -6.35 11.98
C SER A 16 -4.54 -7.57 11.08
N GLN A 17 -4.60 -8.77 11.65
CA GLN A 17 -4.91 -10.01 10.95
C GLN A 17 -6.39 -10.07 10.50
N ALA A 18 -7.30 -9.43 11.23
CA ALA A 18 -8.71 -9.36 10.85
C ALA A 18 -8.95 -8.54 9.56
N PHE A 19 -8.03 -7.63 9.20
CA PHE A 19 -8.09 -6.85 7.96
C PHE A 19 -7.15 -7.38 6.86
N ALA A 20 -6.10 -8.09 7.25
CA ALA A 20 -5.09 -8.67 6.36
C ALA A 20 -5.70 -9.58 5.28
N GLY A 21 -5.24 -9.45 4.03
CA GLY A 21 -5.64 -10.33 2.92
C GLY A 21 -7.12 -10.25 2.52
N THR A 22 -7.89 -9.37 3.15
CA THR A 22 -9.32 -9.17 2.89
C THR A 22 -9.52 -8.05 1.87
N SER A 23 -10.55 -8.18 1.04
CA SER A 23 -10.98 -7.11 0.11
C SER A 23 -12.21 -6.38 0.64
N PHE A 24 -12.25 -5.07 0.41
CA PHE A 24 -13.28 -4.17 0.92
C PHE A 24 -13.86 -3.36 -0.23
N ARG A 25 -15.19 -3.29 -0.32
CA ARG A 25 -15.86 -2.40 -1.26
C ARG A 25 -15.88 -1.00 -0.68
N THR A 26 -15.37 -0.02 -1.43
CA THR A 26 -15.43 1.40 -1.06
C THR A 26 -16.12 2.20 -2.17
N PRO A 27 -16.55 3.44 -1.91
CA PRO A 27 -17.09 4.31 -2.97
C PRO A 27 -16.10 4.56 -4.13
N LEU A 28 -14.80 4.38 -3.89
CA LEU A 28 -13.76 4.59 -4.90
C LEU A 28 -13.38 3.32 -5.66
N GLY A 29 -13.94 2.16 -5.28
CA GLY A 29 -13.63 0.84 -5.81
C GLY A 29 -13.22 -0.15 -4.74
N ASP A 30 -12.86 -1.35 -5.16
CA ASP A 30 -12.41 -2.40 -4.26
C ASP A 30 -10.96 -2.15 -3.83
N ILE A 31 -10.68 -2.33 -2.54
CA ILE A 31 -9.34 -2.22 -1.97
C ILE A 31 -8.99 -3.50 -1.22
N SER A 32 -7.70 -3.76 -1.01
CA SER A 32 -7.23 -4.84 -0.14
C SER A 32 -6.00 -4.42 0.65
N ILE A 33 -5.78 -5.00 1.82
CA ILE A 33 -4.64 -4.70 2.69
C ILE A 33 -3.59 -5.80 2.59
N ASP A 34 -2.36 -5.42 2.24
CA ASP A 34 -1.21 -6.31 2.24
C ASP A 34 -0.83 -6.69 3.68
N PRO A 35 -0.84 -7.99 4.05
CA PRO A 35 -0.49 -8.44 5.40
C PRO A 35 0.96 -8.16 5.80
N GLN A 36 1.89 -8.08 4.85
CA GLN A 36 3.32 -7.92 5.12
C GLN A 36 3.68 -6.46 5.32
N THR A 37 3.17 -5.58 4.46
CA THR A 37 3.54 -4.16 4.47
C THR A 37 2.49 -3.27 5.13
N GLN A 38 1.29 -3.78 5.40
CA GLN A 38 0.11 -3.03 5.88
C GLN A 38 -0.33 -1.88 4.96
N HIS A 39 0.16 -1.85 3.71
CA HIS A 39 -0.28 -0.89 2.70
C HIS A 39 -1.49 -1.44 1.93
N ALA A 40 -2.22 -0.55 1.28
CA ALA A 40 -3.42 -0.92 0.53
C ALA A 40 -3.14 -1.04 -0.97
N THR A 41 -3.70 -2.07 -1.61
CA THR A 41 -3.96 -2.05 -3.06
C THR A 41 -5.13 -1.12 -3.30
N LEU A 42 -4.93 -0.10 -4.13
CA LEU A 42 -5.93 0.96 -4.35
C LEU A 42 -6.27 1.11 -5.85
N PRO A 43 -7.51 1.46 -6.19
CA PRO A 43 -7.83 1.95 -7.51
C PRO A 43 -7.16 3.31 -7.74
N VAL A 44 -6.58 3.50 -8.93
CA VAL A 44 -5.88 4.73 -9.31
C VAL A 44 -6.60 5.37 -10.49
N GLN A 45 -6.95 6.64 -10.37
CA GLN A 45 -7.60 7.43 -11.41
C GLN A 45 -6.68 8.56 -11.85
N ILE A 46 -6.51 8.70 -13.16
CA ILE A 46 -5.89 9.87 -13.77
C ILE A 46 -7.02 10.73 -14.30
N GLY A 47 -7.21 11.92 -13.72
CA GLY A 47 -8.24 12.88 -14.11
C GLY A 47 -7.65 14.06 -14.87
N ARG A 48 -8.42 14.59 -15.82
CA ARG A 48 -8.19 15.90 -16.45
C ARG A 48 -9.16 16.91 -15.86
N ILE A 49 -8.67 18.10 -15.53
CA ILE A 49 -9.52 19.21 -15.11
C ILE A 49 -10.38 19.66 -16.30
N GLU A 50 -11.68 19.67 -16.13
CA GLU A 50 -12.66 20.22 -17.08
C GLU A 50 -13.62 21.15 -16.31
N GLY A 51 -13.42 22.47 -16.48
CA GLY A 51 -14.16 23.48 -15.74
C GLY A 51 -13.92 23.35 -14.23
N THR A 52 -14.97 23.05 -13.47
CA THR A 52 -14.94 22.88 -12.00
C THR A 52 -14.90 21.40 -11.58
N ALA A 53 -14.72 20.47 -12.51
CA ALA A 53 -14.75 19.03 -12.25
C ALA A 53 -13.53 18.31 -12.81
N PHE A 54 -13.35 17.05 -12.40
CA PHE A 54 -12.39 16.14 -13.02
C PHE A 54 -13.13 15.20 -13.96
N ARG A 55 -12.65 15.09 -15.21
CA ARG A 55 -13.00 14.01 -16.11
C ARG A 55 -11.95 12.91 -16.01
N THR A 56 -12.36 11.69 -15.69
CA THR A 56 -11.47 10.53 -15.68
C THR A 56 -10.95 10.25 -17.08
N VAL A 57 -9.63 10.24 -17.23
CA VAL A 57 -8.91 9.86 -18.46
C VAL A 57 -8.58 8.37 -18.42
N THR A 58 -8.10 7.89 -17.27
CA THR A 58 -7.71 6.50 -17.07
C THR A 58 -8.12 6.03 -15.69
N LEU A 59 -8.55 4.77 -15.58
CA LEU A 59 -8.79 4.07 -14.32
C LEU A 59 -8.04 2.73 -14.32
N THR A 60 -7.17 2.54 -13.32
CA THR A 60 -6.59 1.25 -12.99
C THR A 60 -7.30 0.71 -11.75
N LYS A 61 -7.92 -0.46 -11.84
CA LYS A 61 -8.79 -1.00 -10.78
C LYS A 61 -8.08 -1.38 -9.49
N GLY A 62 -6.77 -1.63 -9.55
CA GLY A 62 -5.95 -1.94 -8.38
C GLY A 62 -4.48 -1.81 -8.72
N VAL A 63 -3.74 -1.07 -7.91
CA VAL A 63 -2.29 -0.94 -7.97
C VAL A 63 -1.75 -1.45 -6.64
N ALA A 64 -0.94 -2.50 -6.69
CA ALA A 64 -0.29 -3.05 -5.51
C ALA A 64 0.68 -2.02 -4.92
N PRO A 65 0.77 -1.92 -3.59
CA PRO A 65 1.66 -0.96 -2.96
C PRO A 65 3.13 -1.39 -3.09
N ASP A 66 4.00 -0.43 -3.41
CA ASP A 66 5.44 -0.57 -3.27
C ASP A 66 6.01 0.65 -2.54
N PRO A 67 5.94 0.68 -1.20
CA PRO A 67 6.42 1.83 -0.41
C PRO A 67 7.94 2.03 -0.50
N TYR A 68 8.66 1.07 -1.07
CA TYR A 68 10.11 1.10 -1.20
C TYR A 68 10.54 1.05 -2.67
N LEU A 69 9.69 1.50 -3.59
CA LEU A 69 9.93 1.50 -5.03
C LEU A 69 11.27 2.16 -5.42
N SER A 70 11.74 3.12 -4.62
CA SER A 70 13.01 3.79 -4.81
C SER A 70 14.22 3.08 -4.17
N ARG A 71 14.10 1.84 -3.69
CA ARG A 71 15.26 1.05 -3.26
C ARG A 71 16.09 0.70 -4.49
N TYR A 72 17.04 1.57 -4.78
CA TYR A 72 18.18 1.25 -5.60
C TYR A 72 19.05 0.22 -4.85
N ASP A 73 19.70 -0.68 -5.59
CA ASP A 73 20.68 -1.58 -5.01
C ASP A 73 21.78 -0.73 -4.37
N ARG A 74 21.90 -0.77 -3.03
CA ARG A 74 22.92 0.00 -2.32
C ARG A 74 24.33 -0.40 -2.73
N THR A 75 24.54 -1.67 -3.09
CA THR A 75 25.85 -2.16 -3.52
C THR A 75 26.23 -1.59 -4.88
N GLU A 76 25.26 -1.42 -5.79
CA GLU A 76 25.45 -0.73 -7.07
C GLU A 76 25.56 0.80 -6.92
N THR A 77 24.75 1.40 -6.03
CA THR A 77 24.59 2.87 -5.98
C THR A 77 25.63 3.57 -5.11
N PHE A 78 26.08 2.94 -4.03
CA PHE A 78 27.00 3.57 -3.06
C PHE A 78 28.39 2.94 -3.00
N GLY A 79 28.62 1.84 -3.72
CA GLY A 79 29.86 1.07 -3.65
C GLY A 79 30.13 0.46 -2.26
N ARG A 80 31.12 -0.43 -2.16
CA ARG A 80 31.54 -0.96 -0.83
C ARG A 80 32.23 0.16 -0.04
N PRO A 81 31.83 0.42 1.22
CA PRO A 81 32.54 1.36 2.08
C PRO A 81 34.00 0.95 2.22
N ARG A 82 34.93 1.82 1.81
CA ARG A 82 36.37 1.60 2.03
C ARG A 82 36.67 1.94 3.48
N LEU A 83 36.55 0.96 4.36
CA LEU A 83 37.07 1.08 5.73
C LEU A 83 38.59 1.24 5.64
N ARG A 84 39.11 2.33 6.19
CA ARG A 84 40.55 2.57 6.32
C ARG A 84 40.87 2.56 7.81
N VAL A 85 41.73 1.64 8.23
CA VAL A 85 42.32 1.68 9.57
C VAL A 85 43.21 2.92 9.64
N VAL A 86 42.98 3.77 10.64
CA VAL A 86 43.85 4.89 10.98
C VAL A 86 44.49 4.58 12.33
N SER A 87 45.82 4.54 12.33
CA SER A 87 46.68 4.47 13.51
C SER A 87 47.15 5.86 13.89
#